data_AF-A0A7V8NRP9-F1
#
_entry.id   AF-A0A7V8NRP9-F1
#
_cell.length_a   1.000
_cell.length_b   1.000
_cell.length_c   1.000
_cell.angle_alpha   90.00
_cell.angle_beta   90.00
_cell.angle_gamma   90.00
#
_symmetry.space_group_name_H-M   'P 1'
#
loop_
_entity.id
_entity.type
_entity.pdbx_description
1 polymer ?
#
loop_
_entity_poly.entity_id
_entity_poly.type
_entity_poly.pdbx_seq_one_letter_code
_entity_poly.pdbx_strand_id
1 'polypeptide(L)'
;MEPAARGSSFQIAVVMNIRPGFHVNAREKSEEYLIATDLKAQLPSGFRSGEVVYPKGKLEAFAFSKKPLNVYQGTVILRLPVDALATAPPGEQHIPLKLRYQACSTELCLPPTTLPLDAAVNIAASASEARPAHSEIFSHR
;
A
#
# COMPACT_ATOMS: atom_id res chain seq x y z
N MET A 1 6.92 13.05 -1.61
CA MET A 1 7.28 14.47 -1.49
C MET A 1 6.37 15.08 -0.45
N GLU A 2 6.88 15.98 0.39
CA GLU A 2 6.07 16.67 1.40
C GLU A 2 6.60 18.11 1.62
N PRO A 3 5.84 19.15 1.22
CA PRO A 3 4.62 19.06 0.43
C PRO A 3 4.89 18.45 -0.97
N ALA A 4 3.86 17.89 -1.60
CA ALA A 4 3.85 17.61 -3.04
C ALA A 4 3.34 18.85 -3.79
N ALA A 5 3.70 19.04 -5.05
CA ALA A 5 3.24 20.19 -5.82
C ALA A 5 2.04 19.84 -6.71
N ARG A 6 1.20 20.83 -7.01
CA ARG A 6 0.26 20.74 -8.13
C ARG A 6 0.97 20.39 -9.44
N GLY A 7 0.31 19.59 -10.27
CA GLY A 7 0.85 19.13 -11.55
C GLY A 7 2.03 18.17 -11.41
N SER A 8 2.26 17.59 -10.22
CA SER A 8 3.37 16.67 -9.98
C SER A 8 2.89 15.28 -9.56
N SER A 9 3.75 14.29 -9.79
CA SER A 9 3.56 12.92 -9.34
C SER A 9 4.32 12.68 -8.05
N PHE A 10 3.72 11.95 -7.13
CA PHE A 10 4.33 11.47 -5.90
C PHE A 10 3.88 10.04 -5.60
N GLN A 11 4.39 9.45 -4.52
CA GLN A 11 3.98 8.12 -4.07
C GLN A 11 3.47 8.18 -2.64
N ILE A 12 2.43 7.40 -2.38
CA ILE A 12 1.98 7.04 -1.03
C ILE A 12 2.47 5.64 -0.74
N ALA A 13 3.06 5.43 0.43
CA ALA A 13 3.48 4.11 0.90
C ALA A 13 2.57 3.62 2.02
N VAL A 14 2.10 2.38 1.92
CA VAL A 14 1.46 1.66 3.03
C VAL A 14 2.45 0.63 3.55
N VAL A 15 2.96 0.87 4.75
CA VAL A 15 3.93 -0.02 5.41
C VAL A 15 3.17 -0.99 6.31
N MET A 16 3.17 -2.26 5.93
CA MET A 16 2.57 -3.35 6.70
C MET A 16 3.66 -3.99 7.56
N ASN A 17 3.47 -3.95 8.88
CA ASN A 17 4.32 -4.68 9.82
C ASN A 17 3.59 -5.94 10.29
N ILE A 18 3.90 -7.07 9.67
CA ILE A 18 3.26 -8.36 9.94
C ILE A 18 3.95 -9.00 11.14
N ARG A 19 3.16 -9.31 12.17
CA ARG A 19 3.64 -9.91 13.42
C ARG A 19 4.38 -11.23 13.14
N PRO A 20 5.52 -11.51 13.81
CA PRO A 20 6.18 -12.80 13.74
C PRO A 20 5.20 -13.96 14.02
N GLY A 21 5.35 -15.05 13.27
CA GLY A 21 4.43 -16.20 13.31
C GLY A 21 3.16 -16.05 12.47
N PHE A 22 2.92 -14.87 11.88
CA PHE A 22 1.83 -14.64 10.94
C PHE A 22 2.34 -14.37 9.52
N HIS A 23 1.44 -14.57 8.56
CA HIS A 23 1.60 -14.17 7.17
C HIS A 23 0.27 -13.63 6.61
N VAL A 24 0.33 -12.94 5.48
CA VAL A 24 -0.84 -12.62 4.65
C VAL A 24 -0.57 -13.10 3.23
N ASN A 25 -1.59 -13.45 2.45
CA ASN A 25 -1.36 -13.81 1.05
C ASN A 25 -0.90 -12.58 0.26
N ALA A 26 0.06 -12.79 -0.63
CA ALA A 26 0.54 -11.76 -1.53
C ALA A 26 -0.57 -11.29 -2.50
N ARG A 27 -0.31 -10.22 -3.25
CA ARG A 27 -1.24 -9.74 -4.29
C ARG A 27 -1.51 -10.82 -5.34
N GLU A 28 -0.45 -11.45 -5.82
CA GLU A 28 -0.49 -12.58 -6.72
C GLU A 28 -0.69 -13.87 -5.89
N LYS A 29 -1.88 -14.44 -5.96
CA LYS A 29 -2.28 -15.58 -5.13
C LYS A 29 -1.80 -16.90 -5.74
N SER A 30 -1.34 -17.83 -4.90
CA SER A 30 -1.04 -19.20 -5.36
C SER A 30 -2.28 -20.01 -5.75
N GLU A 31 -3.45 -19.65 -5.21
CA GLU A 31 -4.72 -20.34 -5.45
C GLU A 31 -5.90 -19.35 -5.43
N GLU A 32 -6.95 -19.63 -6.19
CA GLU A 32 -8.07 -18.70 -6.38
C GLU A 32 -8.88 -18.41 -5.12
N TYR A 33 -9.05 -19.40 -4.25
CA TYR A 33 -9.83 -19.25 -3.00
C TYR A 33 -9.14 -18.39 -1.94
N LEU A 34 -7.85 -18.07 -2.11
CA LEU A 34 -7.11 -17.26 -1.17
C LEU A 34 -7.54 -15.79 -1.22
N ILE A 35 -7.40 -15.12 -0.08
CA ILE A 35 -7.69 -13.70 0.05
C ILE A 35 -6.40 -12.90 -0.18
N ALA A 36 -6.30 -12.27 -1.35
CA ALA A 36 -5.17 -11.42 -1.70
C ALA A 36 -5.12 -10.17 -0.82
N THR A 37 -3.91 -9.70 -0.54
CA THR A 37 -3.70 -8.32 -0.09
C THR A 37 -4.14 -7.36 -1.21
N ASP A 38 -5.07 -6.47 -0.90
CA ASP A 38 -5.70 -5.53 -1.83
C ASP A 38 -5.79 -4.15 -1.21
N LEU A 39 -5.04 -3.20 -1.76
CA LEU A 39 -5.10 -1.79 -1.39
C LEU A 39 -5.94 -1.05 -2.43
N LYS A 40 -6.91 -0.27 -1.96
CA LYS A 40 -7.74 0.62 -2.78
C LYS A 40 -7.66 2.04 -2.25
N ALA A 41 -7.66 3.01 -3.15
CA ALA A 41 -7.71 4.43 -2.82
C ALA A 41 -9.05 5.03 -3.27
N GLN A 42 -9.59 5.93 -2.46
CA GLN A 42 -10.68 6.81 -2.85
C GLN A 42 -10.10 8.20 -3.08
N LEU A 43 -9.85 8.55 -4.35
CA LEU A 43 -9.18 9.79 -4.68
C LEU A 43 -10.16 10.98 -4.63
N PRO A 44 -9.82 12.07 -3.92
CA PRO A 44 -10.58 13.30 -3.98
C PRO A 44 -10.40 14.00 -5.34
N SER A 45 -11.25 15.00 -5.60
CA SER A 45 -11.14 15.82 -6.82
C SER A 45 -9.77 16.47 -6.93
N GLY A 46 -9.22 16.49 -8.15
CA GLY A 46 -7.87 17.01 -8.41
C GLY A 46 -6.75 15.99 -8.26
N PHE A 47 -7.07 14.71 -8.02
CA PHE A 47 -6.09 13.64 -7.93
C PHE A 47 -6.40 12.48 -8.89
N ARG A 48 -5.36 11.81 -9.35
CA ARG A 48 -5.41 10.52 -10.07
C ARG A 48 -4.37 9.58 -9.48
N SER A 49 -4.53 8.28 -9.66
CA SER A 49 -3.54 7.30 -9.25
C SER A 49 -3.25 6.31 -10.35
N GLY A 50 -2.02 5.78 -10.33
CA GLY A 50 -1.67 4.58 -11.06
C GLY A 50 -2.12 3.32 -10.34
N GLU A 51 -1.69 2.17 -10.85
CA GLU A 51 -1.87 0.89 -10.16
C GLU A 51 -1.01 0.82 -8.91
N VAL A 52 -1.53 0.16 -7.87
CA VAL A 52 -0.74 -0.13 -6.68
C VAL A 52 0.37 -1.11 -7.05
N VAL A 53 1.60 -0.73 -6.72
CA VAL A 53 2.78 -1.56 -6.85
C VAL A 53 2.92 -2.38 -5.56
N TYR A 54 2.83 -3.70 -5.72
CA TYR A 54 3.03 -4.67 -4.66
C TYR A 54 4.42 -5.29 -4.79
N PRO A 55 5.15 -5.52 -3.69
CA PRO A 55 6.40 -6.25 -3.74
C PRO A 55 6.13 -7.71 -4.13
N LYS A 56 7.17 -8.39 -4.62
CA LYS A 56 7.09 -9.84 -4.84
C LYS A 56 6.85 -10.54 -3.50
N GLY A 57 5.90 -11.46 -3.47
CA GLY A 57 5.74 -12.34 -2.32
C GLY A 57 6.82 -13.41 -2.29
N LYS A 58 6.83 -14.18 -1.21
CA LYS A 58 7.71 -15.32 -1.03
C LYS A 58 6.88 -16.59 -1.00
N LEU A 59 7.31 -17.61 -1.74
CA LEU A 59 6.70 -18.93 -1.67
C LEU A 59 7.12 -19.59 -0.37
N GLU A 60 6.16 -19.91 0.47
CA GLU A 60 6.37 -20.57 1.76
C GLU A 60 5.53 -21.84 1.86
N ALA A 61 6.14 -22.89 2.43
CA ALA A 61 5.46 -24.15 2.67
C ALA A 61 4.75 -24.11 4.03
N PHE A 62 3.51 -24.58 4.07
CA PHE A 62 2.71 -24.65 5.28
C PHE A 62 2.13 -26.05 5.44
N ALA A 63 2.08 -26.58 6.66
CA ALA A 63 1.59 -27.94 6.93
C ALA A 63 0.14 -28.16 6.47
N PHE A 64 -0.67 -27.11 6.44
CA PHE A 64 -2.07 -27.15 6.01
C PHE A 64 -2.27 -27.07 4.49
N SER A 65 -1.21 -26.82 3.70
CA SER A 65 -1.29 -26.68 2.25
C SER A 65 -0.38 -27.68 1.54
N LYS A 66 -0.88 -28.31 0.48
CA LYS A 66 -0.08 -29.21 -0.37
C LYS A 66 0.87 -28.45 -1.31
N LYS A 67 0.61 -27.17 -1.57
CA LYS A 67 1.44 -26.31 -2.42
C LYS A 67 2.01 -25.15 -1.61
N PRO A 68 3.22 -24.67 -1.94
CA PRO A 68 3.72 -23.42 -1.37
C PRO A 68 2.78 -22.26 -1.67
N LEU A 69 2.54 -21.43 -0.67
CA LEU A 69 1.69 -20.24 -0.78
C LEU A 69 2.55 -19.01 -0.97
N ASN A 70 2.16 -18.12 -1.89
CA ASN A 70 2.80 -16.84 -2.12
C ASN A 70 2.32 -15.85 -1.07
N VAL A 71 3.20 -15.52 -0.12
CA VAL A 71 2.83 -14.78 1.08
C VAL A 71 3.74 -13.59 1.32
N TYR A 72 3.28 -12.69 2.17
CA TYR A 72 4.09 -11.66 2.81
C TYR A 72 4.27 -11.96 4.30
N GLN A 73 5.47 -11.68 4.80
CA GLN A 73 5.88 -11.76 6.21
C GLN A 73 6.81 -10.59 6.55
N GLY A 74 6.92 -10.25 7.83
CA GLY A 74 7.75 -9.13 8.27
C GLY A 74 7.23 -7.78 7.77
N THR A 75 8.14 -6.92 7.32
CA THR A 75 7.80 -5.59 6.81
C THR A 75 7.61 -5.60 5.30
N VAL A 76 6.50 -5.05 4.84
CA VAL A 76 6.07 -5.03 3.44
C VAL A 76 5.63 -3.62 3.09
N ILE A 77 6.09 -3.09 1.96
CA ILE A 77 5.76 -1.72 1.54
C ILE A 77 4.96 -1.81 0.24
N LEU A 78 3.69 -1.42 0.29
CA LEU A 78 2.86 -1.22 -0.89
C LEU A 78 2.99 0.23 -1.34
N ARG A 79 3.13 0.48 -2.65
CA ARG A 79 3.32 1.83 -3.18
C ARG A 79 2.19 2.20 -4.14
N LEU A 80 1.54 3.32 -3.88
CA LEU A 80 0.51 3.89 -4.74
C LEU A 80 1.08 5.14 -5.42
N PRO A 81 1.34 5.11 -6.74
CA PRO A 81 1.64 6.31 -7.52
C PRO A 81 0.41 7.22 -7.57
N VAL A 82 0.59 8.50 -7.27
CA VAL A 82 -0.47 9.51 -7.28
C VAL A 82 -0.02 10.74 -8.05
N ASP A 83 -0.90 11.25 -8.89
CA ASP A 83 -0.73 12.52 -9.58
C ASP A 83 -1.63 13.57 -8.91
N ALA A 84 -1.01 14.62 -8.36
CA ALA A 84 -1.72 15.85 -8.03
C ALA A 84 -1.92 16.63 -9.32
N LEU A 85 -3.15 16.72 -9.82
CA LEU A 85 -3.45 17.50 -11.02
C LEU A 85 -3.21 18.99 -10.77
N ALA A 86 -3.15 19.78 -11.86
CA ALA A 86 -3.07 21.24 -11.74
C ALA A 86 -4.25 21.85 -10.95
N THR A 87 -5.38 21.13 -10.88
CA THR A 87 -6.59 21.51 -10.15
C THR A 87 -6.64 21.01 -8.71
N ALA A 88 -5.62 20.28 -8.21
CA ALA A 88 -5.58 19.82 -6.82
C ALA A 88 -5.70 21.00 -5.84
N PRO A 89 -6.56 20.96 -4.82
CA PRO A 89 -6.63 22.03 -3.82
C PRO A 89 -5.28 22.16 -3.07
N PRO A 90 -4.82 23.38 -2.74
CA PRO A 90 -3.60 23.56 -1.97
C PRO A 90 -3.85 23.32 -0.48
N GLY A 91 -2.80 23.06 0.28
CA GLY A 91 -2.88 22.72 1.70
C GLY A 91 -3.07 21.22 1.95
N GLU A 92 -3.45 20.86 3.18
CA GLU A 92 -3.63 19.47 3.59
C GLU A 92 -4.83 18.82 2.88
N GLN A 93 -4.57 17.70 2.22
CA GLN A 93 -5.56 16.88 1.54
C GLN A 93 -5.52 15.46 2.12
N HIS A 94 -6.70 14.86 2.24
CA HIS A 94 -6.85 13.49 2.73
C HIS A 94 -7.16 12.55 1.58
N ILE A 95 -6.39 11.46 1.47
CA ILE A 95 -6.63 10.39 0.50
C ILE A 95 -6.99 9.13 1.29
N PRO A 96 -8.30 8.84 1.47
CA PRO A 96 -8.74 7.63 2.14
C PRO A 96 -8.31 6.38 1.38
N LEU A 97 -7.79 5.40 2.10
CA LEU A 97 -7.39 4.10 1.58
C LEU A 97 -8.14 2.98 2.32
N LYS A 98 -8.29 1.84 1.65
CA LYS A 98 -8.83 0.60 2.24
C LYS A 98 -7.86 -0.53 1.94
N LEU A 99 -7.26 -1.09 2.99
CA LEU A 99 -6.39 -2.26 2.89
C LEU A 99 -7.18 -3.50 3.31
N ARG A 100 -7.49 -4.36 2.35
CA ARG A 100 -8.11 -5.66 2.61
C ARG A 100 -7.05 -6.75 2.62
N TYR A 101 -7.07 -7.59 3.66
CA TYR A 101 -6.13 -8.71 3.81
C TYR A 101 -6.74 -9.82 4.67
N GLN A 102 -6.08 -10.97 4.70
CA GLN A 102 -6.36 -12.05 5.64
C GLN A 102 -5.05 -12.50 6.27
N ALA A 103 -4.96 -12.40 7.60
CA ALA A 103 -3.82 -12.89 8.35
C ALA A 103 -4.01 -14.36 8.72
N CYS A 104 -2.98 -15.16 8.53
CA CYS A 104 -2.95 -16.57 8.88
C CYS A 104 -1.70 -16.89 9.72
N SER A 105 -1.84 -17.77 10.69
CA SER A 105 -0.73 -18.42 11.38
C SER A 105 -0.34 -19.71 10.64
N THR A 106 0.50 -20.54 11.27
CA THR A 106 0.80 -21.90 10.79
C THR A 106 -0.33 -22.89 10.99
N GLU A 107 -1.37 -22.53 11.75
CA GLU A 107 -2.46 -23.44 12.15
C GLU A 107 -3.82 -23.02 11.62
N LEU A 108 -4.08 -21.70 11.55
CA LEU A 108 -5.39 -21.18 11.18
C LEU A 108 -5.29 -19.84 10.45
N CYS A 109 -6.34 -19.52 9.69
CA CYS A 109 -6.55 -18.19 9.16
C CYS A 109 -7.61 -17.44 9.97
N LEU A 110 -7.33 -16.17 10.25
CA LEU A 110 -8.31 -15.26 10.83
C LEU A 110 -9.35 -14.86 9.77
N PRO A 111 -10.52 -14.33 10.18
CA PRO A 111 -11.45 -13.73 9.24
C PRO A 111 -10.76 -12.63 8.40
N PRO A 112 -11.09 -12.53 7.10
CA PRO A 112 -10.64 -11.41 6.28
C PRO A 112 -11.08 -10.08 6.89
N THR A 113 -10.19 -9.09 6.86
CA THR A 113 -10.49 -7.75 7.40
C THR A 113 -10.20 -6.68 6.34
N THR A 114 -10.91 -5.56 6.45
CA THR A 114 -10.64 -4.36 5.67
C THR A 114 -10.34 -3.23 6.63
N LEU A 115 -9.09 -2.77 6.63
CA LEU A 115 -8.60 -1.69 7.47
C LEU A 115 -8.75 -0.36 6.71
N PRO A 116 -9.55 0.60 7.21
CA PRO A 116 -9.51 1.96 6.70
C PRO A 116 -8.19 2.63 7.11
N LEU A 117 -7.57 3.31 6.17
CA LEU A 117 -6.39 4.14 6.37
C LEU A 117 -6.66 5.51 5.77
N ASP A 118 -5.90 6.50 6.18
CA ASP A 118 -5.99 7.84 5.63
C ASP A 118 -4.59 8.42 5.43
N ALA A 119 -4.31 8.85 4.20
CA ALA A 119 -3.05 9.48 3.87
C ALA A 119 -3.24 11.00 3.80
N ALA A 120 -2.71 11.72 4.79
CA ALA A 120 -2.61 13.16 4.76
C ALA A 120 -1.44 13.58 3.86
N VAL A 121 -1.71 14.42 2.87
CA VAL A 121 -0.71 14.97 1.94
C VAL A 121 -0.86 16.47 1.84
N ASN A 122 0.22 17.21 2.03
CA ASN A 122 0.19 18.66 1.88
C ASN A 122 0.51 19.04 0.42
N ILE A 123 -0.35 19.83 -0.21
CA ILE A 123 -0.21 20.27 -1.60
C ILE A 123 0.24 21.73 -1.67
N ALA A 124 1.43 21.94 -2.22
CA ALA A 124 1.96 23.25 -2.56
C ALA A 124 1.43 23.75 -3.91
N ALA A 125 1.30 25.08 -4.02
CA ALA A 125 0.88 25.71 -5.26
C ALA A 125 2.00 25.72 -6.32
N SER A 126 3.27 25.76 -5.89
CA SER A 126 4.44 25.78 -6.77
C SER A 126 5.28 24.50 -6.66
N ALA A 127 5.84 24.06 -7.79
CA ALA A 127 6.82 22.98 -7.84
C ALA A 127 8.11 23.27 -7.05
N SER A 128 8.49 24.54 -6.90
CA SER A 128 9.69 24.95 -6.16
C SER A 128 9.63 24.66 -4.66
N GLU A 129 8.43 24.43 -4.12
CA GLU A 129 8.17 24.17 -2.71
C GLU A 129 8.18 22.67 -2.38
N ALA A 130 8.14 21.80 -3.40
CA ALA A 130 8.16 20.36 -3.17
C ALA A 130 9.51 19.90 -2.60
N ARG A 131 9.46 18.96 -1.65
CA ARG A 131 10.66 18.39 -1.00
C ARG A 131 10.56 16.87 -0.94
N PRO A 132 11.65 16.12 -1.11
CA PRO A 132 11.70 14.71 -0.75
C PRO A 132 11.34 14.52 0.74
N ALA A 133 10.66 13.42 1.06
CA ALA A 133 10.25 13.08 2.41
C ALA A 133 10.26 11.55 2.58
N HIS A 134 10.33 11.08 3.83
CA HIS A 134 10.29 9.65 4.19
C HIS A 134 11.34 8.81 3.45
N SER A 135 12.57 9.32 3.37
CA SER A 135 13.66 8.70 2.60
C SER A 135 13.88 7.24 2.98
N GLU A 136 13.74 6.89 4.26
CA GLU A 136 13.86 5.54 4.80
C GLU A 136 12.84 4.53 4.24
N ILE A 137 11.70 5.00 3.72
CA ILE A 137 10.67 4.15 3.09
C ILE A 137 10.86 4.07 1.57
N PHE A 138 11.32 5.17 0.96
CA PHE A 138 11.40 5.31 -0.51
C PHE A 138 12.81 5.11 -1.10
N SER A 139 13.86 5.04 -0.28
CA SER A 139 15.24 4.76 -0.73
C SER A 139 15.47 3.30 -1.10
N HIS A 140 14.70 2.38 -0.50
CA HIS A 140 14.80 0.95 -0.75
C HIS A 140 13.93 0.58 -1.95
N ARG A 141 14.55 0.35 -3.12
CA ARG A 141 13.86 -0.06 -4.34
C ARG A 141 13.33 -1.48 -4.24
#